data_AF-G5LJ99-F1
#
_entry.id   AF-G5LJ99-F1
#
_cell.length_a   1.000
_cell.length_b   1.000
_cell.length_c   1.000
_cell.angle_alpha   90.00
_cell.angle_beta   90.00
_cell.angle_gamma   90.00
#
_symmetry.space_group_name_H-M   'P 1'
#
loop_
_entity.id
_entity.type
_entity.pdbx_description
1 polymer ?
#
loop_
_entity_poly.entity_id
_entity_poly.type
_entity_poly.pdbx_seq_one_letter_code
_entity_poly.pdbx_strand_id
1 'polypeptide(L)' 'MENAVAHLEKHQVKCEPIRIDPYTGKRFTFFNDPDGLPLELYEQ' A
#
# COMPACT_ATOMS: atom_id res chain seq x y z
N MET A 1 6.54 -5.20 -2.38
CA MET A 1 5.74 -3.97 -2.41
C MET A 1 5.23 -3.63 -3.81
N GLU A 2 6.11 -3.42 -4.79
CA GLU A 2 5.71 -3.00 -6.16
C GLU A 2 4.70 -3.95 -6.83
N ASN A 3 4.90 -5.27 -6.73
CA ASN A 3 3.93 -6.25 -7.25
C ASN A 3 2.56 -6.17 -6.56
N ALA A 4 2.52 -5.82 -5.27
CA ALA A 4 1.27 -5.66 -4.53
C ALA A 4 0.55 -4.37 -4.95
N VAL A 5 1.28 -3.27 -5.12
CA VAL A 5 0.74 -2.01 -5.66
C VAL A 5 0.17 -2.23 -7.06
N ALA A 6 0.92 -2.89 -7.96
CA ALA A 6 0.42 -3.19 -9.30
C ALA A 6 -0.82 -4.10 -9.29
N HIS A 7 -0.90 -5.03 -8.34
CA HIS A 7 -2.10 -5.86 -8.16
C HIS A 7 -3.30 -5.05 -7.70
N LEU A 8 -3.11 -4.12 -6.76
CA LEU A 8 -4.15 -3.22 -6.26
C LEU A 8 -4.61 -2.26 -7.36
N GLU A 9 -3.69 -1.66 -8.11
CA GLU A 9 -4.02 -0.79 -9.25
C GLU A 9 -4.84 -1.51 -10.32
N LYS A 10 -4.56 -2.80 -10.57
CA LYS A 10 -5.36 -3.64 -11.47
C LYS A 10 -6.81 -3.82 -10.97
N HIS A 11 -7.01 -3.80 -9.66
CA HIS A 11 -8.33 -3.84 -9.03
C HIS A 11 -8.95 -2.44 -8.82
N GLN A 12 -8.41 -1.41 -9.49
CA GLN A 12 -8.86 -0.01 -9.37
C GLN A 12 -8.67 0.57 -7.97
N VAL A 13 -7.82 -0.03 -7.15
CA VAL A 13 -7.44 0.46 -5.83
C VAL A 13 -6.26 1.42 -6.00
N LYS A 14 -6.46 2.69 -5.65
CA LYS A 14 -5.39 3.69 -5.67
C LYS A 14 -4.52 3.55 -4.41
N CYS A 15 -3.24 3.30 -4.61
CA CYS A 15 -2.25 3.32 -3.53
C CYS A 15 -1.59 4.70 -3.45
N GLU A 16 -1.28 5.12 -2.23
CA GLU A 16 -0.38 6.23 -1.96
C GLU A 16 1.08 5.87 -2.33
N PRO A 17 2.00 6.86 -2.37
CA PRO A 17 3.42 6.57 -2.55
C PRO A 17 3.96 5.67 -1.43
N ILE A 18 4.77 4.68 -1.79
CA ILE A 18 5.44 3.80 -0.85
C ILE A 18 6.36 4.62 0.06
N ARG A 19 6.21 4.44 1.37
CA ARG A 19 7.04 5.04 2.41
C ARG A 19 7.92 3.98 3.05
N ILE A 20 8.98 4.40 3.73
CA ILE A 20 9.85 3.52 4.52
C ILE A 20 9.69 3.90 5.98
N ASP A 21 9.42 2.91 6.82
CA ASP A 21 9.34 3.08 8.27
C ASP A 21 10.76 3.34 8.82
N PRO A 22 11.00 4.49 9.50
CA PRO A 22 12.32 4.83 10.02
C PRO A 22 12.76 3.94 11.20
N TYR A 23 11.85 3.24 11.86
CA TYR A 23 12.16 2.36 13.01
C TYR A 23 12.47 0.93 12.58
N THR A 24 11.76 0.43 11.56
CA THR A 24 11.90 -0.96 11.10
C THR A 24 12.63 -1.10 9.76
N GLY A 25 12.79 -0.01 9.01
CA GLY A 25 13.32 -0.01 7.65
C GLY A 25 12.39 -0.65 6.62
N LYS A 26 11.17 -1.03 7.01
CA LYS A 26 10.22 -1.72 6.13
C LYS A 26 9.47 -0.73 5.26
N ARG A 27 9.27 -1.10 4.00
CA ARG A 27 8.36 -0.39 3.09
C ARG A 27 6.91 -0.61 3.50
N PHE A 28 6.12 0.46 3.50
CA PHE A 28 4.69 0.42 3.70
C PHE A 28 3.97 1.39 2.76
N THR A 29 2.68 1.17 2.50
CA THR A 29 1.85 2.08 1.71
C THR A 29 0.42 2.10 2.22
N PHE A 30 -0.25 3.24 2.08
CA PHE A 30 -1.69 3.36 2.32
C PHE A 30 -2.47 3.17 1.02
N PHE A 31 -3.68 2.65 1.16
CA PHE A 31 -4.66 2.58 0.07
C PHE A 31 -6.06 2.56 0.65
N ASN A 32 -7.05 2.88 -0.17
CA ASN A 32 -8.46 2.76 0.23
C ASN A 32 -9.09 1.56 -0.46
N ASP A 33 -9.81 0.75 0.30
CA ASP A 33 -10.68 -0.30 -0.26
C ASP A 33 -11.86 0.35 -1.05
N PRO A 34 -12.61 -0.38 -1.90
CA PRO A 34 -13.77 0.16 -2.61
C PRO A 34 -14.83 0.80 -1.70
N ASP A 35 -14.90 0.40 -0.43
CA ASP A 35 -15.78 0.98 0.59
C ASP A 35 -15.23 2.29 1.20
N GLY A 36 -14.05 2.73 0.77
CA GLY A 36 -13.40 3.96 1.25
C GLY A 36 -12.69 3.82 2.59
N LEU A 37 -12.50 2.59 3.09
CA LEU A 37 -11.75 2.35 4.32
C LEU A 37 -10.24 2.46 4.06
N PRO A 38 -9.51 3.31 4.81
CA PRO A 38 -8.07 3.40 4.70
C PRO A 38 -7.41 2.17 5.32
N LEU A 39 -6.66 1.45 4.48
CA LEU A 39 -5.88 0.27 4.84
C LEU A 39 -4.39 0.54 4.62
N GLU A 40 -3.56 -0.17 5.38
CA GLU A 40 -2.10 -0.09 5.31
C GLU A 40 -1.51 -1.44 4.93
N LEU A 41 -0.64 -1.45 3.92
CA LEU A 41 0.11 -2.63 3.50
C LEU A 41 1.56 -2.48 3.95
N TYR A 42 2.03 -3.38 4.81
CA TYR A 42 3.45 -3.52 5.14
C TYR A 42 4.11 -4.58 4.26
N GLU A 43 5.36 -4.34 3.88
CA GLU A 43 6.18 -5.42 3.32
C GLU A 43 6.62 -6.41 4.41
N GLN A 44 6.64 -7.68 4.03
CA GLN A 44 7.05 -8.77 4.92
C GLN A 44 8.57 -8.79 5.08
#